data_AF-A0A4Q9FP46-F1
#
_entry.id   AF-A0A4Q9FP46-F1
#
_cell.length_a   1.000
_cell.length_b   1.000
_cell.length_c   1.000
_cell.angle_alpha   90.00
_cell.angle_beta   90.00
_cell.angle_gamma   90.00
#
_symmetry.space_group_name_H-M   'P 1'
#
loop_
_entity.id
_entity.type
_entity.pdbx_description
1 polymer ?
#
loop_
_entity_poly.entity_id
_entity_poly.type
_entity_poly.pdbx_seq_one_letter_code
_entity_poly.pdbx_strand_id
1 'polypeptide(L)'
;MKKQIHILIFSLITTLAFGQTEKEPFWSTYIESNRIEIGLKHYDSLNLKKAYRIWTHYQVVELIKITDSTYSGTLTNFITHNKKRNKTEVIYQKIKIPNRIVKKLIKFLNAENIETLKDCSEIENYPKGFDGKTYIFEIGDGKTRRVYSYWEPENKRYQNPEMIEIKNVRNILNAINTEFNLWKYFKDFRERLPKGSYSYGMINMIKT
;
A
#
# COMPACT_ATOMS: atom_id res chain seq x y z
N MET A 1 5.57 69.31 41.63
CA MET A 1 5.34 67.84 41.73
C MET A 1 5.06 67.29 40.32
N LYS A 2 6.05 66.70 39.65
CA LYS A 2 5.87 66.08 38.32
C LYS A 2 5.48 64.62 38.51
N LYS A 3 4.29 64.22 38.04
CA LYS A 3 3.83 62.83 38.05
C LYS A 3 4.48 62.07 36.88
N GLN A 4 5.19 60.99 37.19
CA GLN A 4 5.68 60.02 36.21
C GLN A 4 4.49 59.18 35.70
N ILE A 5 4.42 58.98 34.39
CA ILE A 5 3.55 57.98 33.77
C ILE A 5 4.46 57.02 33.03
N HIS A 6 4.56 55.78 33.52
CA HIS A 6 5.22 54.69 32.82
C HIS A 6 4.15 53.85 32.13
N ILE A 7 4.16 53.85 30.79
CA ILE A 7 3.31 52.99 29.96
C ILE A 7 4.04 51.67 29.79
N LEU A 8 3.48 50.59 30.34
CA LEU A 8 3.96 49.23 30.15
C LEU A 8 3.30 48.66 28.88
N ILE A 9 4.08 48.47 27.81
CA ILE A 9 3.62 47.81 26.59
C ILE A 9 3.92 46.32 26.74
N PHE A 10 2.87 45.52 26.98
CA PHE A 10 2.95 44.06 26.92
C PHE A 10 2.94 43.64 25.44
N SER A 11 4.09 43.20 24.92
CA SER A 11 4.16 42.56 23.61
C SER A 11 3.61 41.13 23.71
N LEU A 12 2.44 40.89 23.12
CA LEU A 12 1.96 39.53 22.87
C LEU A 12 2.85 38.90 21.80
N ILE A 13 3.77 38.03 22.23
CA ILE A 13 4.47 37.11 21.34
C ILE A 13 3.51 35.95 21.09
N THR A 14 2.73 36.01 20.02
CA THR A 14 1.99 34.84 19.53
C THR A 14 3.01 33.88 18.91
N THR A 15 3.40 32.85 19.65
CA THR A 15 4.16 31.73 19.09
C THR A 15 3.23 30.97 18.14
N LEU A 16 3.43 31.15 16.84
CA LEU A 16 2.91 30.22 15.84
C LEU A 16 3.62 28.88 16.06
N ALA A 17 3.04 28.01 16.88
CA ALA A 17 3.43 26.62 16.95
C ALA A 17 3.04 25.98 15.62
N PHE A 18 3.99 25.90 14.69
CA PHE A 18 3.86 25.00 13.56
C PHE A 18 3.82 23.58 14.12
N GLY A 19 2.62 23.02 14.21
CA GLY A 19 2.43 21.61 14.49
C GLY A 19 3.26 20.80 13.51
N GLN A 20 4.06 19.88 14.04
CA GLN A 20 4.87 18.95 13.26
C GLN A 20 3.93 18.30 12.22
N THR A 21 4.14 18.56 10.92
CA THR A 21 3.42 17.85 9.87
C THR A 21 3.65 16.36 10.08
N GLU A 22 2.58 15.58 10.18
CA GLU A 22 2.65 14.13 10.33
C GLU A 22 3.66 13.59 9.31
N LYS A 23 4.62 12.79 9.78
CA LYS A 23 5.66 12.23 8.92
C LYS A 23 4.98 11.33 7.89
N GLU A 24 5.11 11.68 6.60
CA GLU A 24 4.54 10.84 5.56
C GLU A 24 5.08 9.40 5.63
N PRO A 25 4.21 8.39 5.45
CA PRO A 25 4.64 7.00 5.36
C PRO A 25 5.72 6.80 4.29
N PHE A 26 6.72 5.98 4.58
CA PHE A 26 7.85 5.72 3.68
C PHE A 26 7.43 5.31 2.26
N TRP A 27 6.34 4.55 2.15
CA TRP A 27 5.85 4.02 0.87
C TRP A 27 4.91 4.96 0.10
N SER A 28 4.60 6.15 0.62
CA SER A 28 3.67 7.09 -0.05
C SER A 28 4.13 7.44 -1.47
N THR A 29 5.41 7.80 -1.65
CA THR A 29 5.96 8.14 -2.99
C THR A 29 5.91 6.97 -3.95
N TYR A 30 6.17 5.75 -3.46
CA TYR A 30 6.08 4.54 -4.27
C TYR A 30 4.63 4.30 -4.72
N ILE A 31 3.67 4.43 -3.81
CA ILE A 31 2.25 4.26 -4.12
C ILE A 31 1.80 5.32 -5.12
N GLU A 32 2.08 6.61 -4.89
CA GLU A 32 1.56 7.68 -5.76
C GLU A 32 2.07 7.59 -7.19
N SER A 33 3.37 7.29 -7.36
CA SER A 33 3.94 7.13 -8.71
C SER A 33 3.30 5.96 -9.45
N ASN A 34 3.27 4.77 -8.84
CA ASN A 34 2.71 3.58 -9.48
C ASN A 34 1.20 3.70 -9.70
N ARG A 35 0.46 4.25 -8.73
CA ARG A 35 -1.00 4.42 -8.79
C ARG A 35 -1.43 5.18 -10.04
N ILE A 36 -0.74 6.27 -10.37
CA ILE A 36 -1.02 7.07 -11.58
C ILE A 36 -0.77 6.23 -12.83
N GLU A 37 0.38 5.56 -12.92
CA GLU A 37 0.79 4.76 -14.09
C GLU A 37 -0.14 3.58 -14.37
N ILE A 38 -0.66 2.92 -13.32
CA ILE A 38 -1.60 1.80 -13.46
C ILE A 38 -3.08 2.24 -13.41
N GLY A 39 -3.33 3.56 -13.43
CA GLY A 39 -4.66 4.15 -13.47
C GLY A 39 -5.55 3.78 -12.28
N LEU A 40 -4.98 3.69 -11.07
CA LEU A 40 -5.73 3.58 -9.83
C LEU A 40 -6.16 4.97 -9.35
N LYS A 41 -7.38 5.08 -8.84
CA LYS A 41 -7.92 6.36 -8.35
C LYS A 41 -7.35 6.70 -6.97
N HIS A 42 -7.19 7.97 -6.64
CA HIS A 42 -6.87 8.32 -5.24
C HIS A 42 -8.10 8.05 -4.35
N TYR A 43 -7.93 7.66 -3.08
CA TYR A 43 -9.08 7.35 -2.23
C TYR A 43 -10.01 8.54 -2.01
N ASP A 44 -9.46 9.75 -1.89
CA ASP A 44 -10.25 10.98 -1.72
C ASP A 44 -11.13 11.30 -2.94
N SER A 45 -10.84 10.70 -4.10
CA SER A 45 -11.65 10.84 -5.30
C SER A 45 -12.80 9.81 -5.39
N LEU A 46 -12.92 8.93 -4.40
CA LEU A 46 -13.90 7.85 -4.37
C LEU A 46 -14.93 8.11 -3.26
N ASN A 47 -16.21 8.12 -3.62
CA ASN A 47 -17.28 8.06 -2.63
C ASN A 47 -17.40 6.61 -2.12
N LEU A 48 -16.62 6.26 -1.10
CA LEU A 48 -16.53 4.91 -0.53
C LEU A 48 -16.68 4.92 1.00
N LYS A 49 -17.06 3.78 1.57
CA LYS A 49 -17.01 3.57 3.02
C LYS A 49 -15.64 3.11 3.50
N LYS A 50 -14.99 2.24 2.72
CA LYS A 50 -13.68 1.69 3.04
C LYS A 50 -13.01 1.08 1.81
N ALA A 51 -11.70 1.20 1.72
CA ALA A 51 -10.85 0.57 0.73
C ALA A 51 -9.60 -0.01 1.36
N TYR A 52 -9.20 -1.16 0.82
CA TYR A 52 -7.97 -1.83 1.15
C TYR A 52 -7.22 -2.09 -0.16
N ARG A 53 -5.95 -1.70 -0.20
CA ARG A 53 -5.02 -2.08 -1.25
C ARG A 53 -3.85 -2.80 -0.63
N ILE A 54 -3.58 -4.01 -1.12
CA ILE A 54 -2.42 -4.80 -0.75
C ILE A 54 -1.50 -4.81 -1.96
N TRP A 55 -0.42 -4.07 -1.84
CA TRP A 55 0.57 -3.88 -2.88
C TRP A 55 1.73 -4.85 -2.70
N THR A 56 2.26 -5.30 -3.82
CA THR A 56 3.64 -5.78 -3.97
C THR A 56 4.31 -4.91 -5.04
N HIS A 57 5.57 -5.20 -5.35
CA HIS A 57 6.28 -4.47 -6.41
C HIS A 57 5.76 -4.70 -7.84
N TYR A 58 4.74 -5.54 -8.03
CA TYR A 58 4.24 -5.94 -9.35
C TYR A 58 2.75 -6.30 -9.38
N GLN A 59 2.08 -6.24 -8.22
CA GLN A 59 0.64 -6.49 -8.10
C GLN A 59 0.00 -5.56 -7.08
N VAL A 60 -1.29 -5.28 -7.30
CA VAL A 60 -2.16 -4.63 -6.32
C VAL A 60 -3.48 -5.38 -6.25
N VAL A 61 -3.86 -5.82 -5.06
CA VAL A 61 -5.22 -6.29 -4.78
C VAL A 61 -5.98 -5.12 -4.18
N GLU A 62 -6.94 -4.57 -4.92
CA GLU A 62 -7.84 -3.51 -4.48
C GLU A 62 -9.20 -4.09 -4.10
N LEU A 63 -9.65 -3.81 -2.88
CA LEU A 63 -10.95 -4.22 -2.34
C LEU A 63 -11.66 -3.00 -1.77
N ILE A 64 -12.80 -2.64 -2.34
CA ILE A 64 -13.55 -1.44 -2.01
C ILE A 64 -14.96 -1.83 -1.54
N LYS A 65 -15.32 -1.30 -0.37
CA LYS A 65 -16.70 -1.25 0.13
C LYS A 65 -17.25 0.15 -0.19
N ILE A 66 -18.17 0.21 -1.15
CA ILE A 66 -18.81 1.47 -1.58
C ILE A 66 -19.98 1.79 -0.64
N THR A 67 -20.85 0.81 -0.39
CA THR A 67 -21.94 0.87 0.59
C THR A 67 -21.96 -0.41 1.43
N ASP A 68 -22.96 -0.63 2.29
CA ASP A 68 -23.06 -1.89 3.05
C ASP A 68 -23.42 -3.11 2.19
N SER A 69 -23.97 -2.89 0.99
CA SER A 69 -24.35 -3.93 0.04
C SER A 69 -23.51 -3.92 -1.24
N THR A 70 -22.85 -2.80 -1.55
CA THR A 70 -22.11 -2.62 -2.81
C THR A 70 -20.61 -2.70 -2.60
N TYR A 71 -19.97 -3.59 -3.34
CA TYR A 71 -18.54 -3.87 -3.30
C TYR A 71 -17.94 -3.79 -4.71
N SER A 72 -16.66 -3.47 -4.79
CA SER A 72 -15.88 -3.51 -6.03
C SER A 72 -14.48 -4.00 -5.71
N GLY A 73 -13.85 -4.76 -6.61
CA GLY A 73 -12.48 -5.16 -6.40
C GLY A 73 -11.77 -5.48 -7.71
N THR A 74 -10.46 -5.28 -7.69
CA THR A 74 -9.59 -5.45 -8.85
C THR A 74 -8.25 -6.03 -8.42
N LEU A 75 -7.79 -7.07 -9.10
CA LEU A 75 -6.38 -7.47 -9.10
C LEU A 75 -5.70 -6.78 -10.28
N THR A 76 -4.73 -5.92 -9.99
CA THR A 76 -3.91 -5.26 -11.02
C THR A 76 -2.52 -5.88 -11.04
N ASN A 77 -2.14 -6.50 -12.14
CA ASN A 77 -0.76 -6.91 -12.41
C ASN A 77 -0.07 -5.82 -13.20
N PHE A 78 1.20 -5.51 -12.93
CA PHE A 78 1.93 -4.51 -13.68
C PHE A 78 3.42 -4.84 -13.80
N ILE A 79 4.04 -4.35 -14.86
CA ILE A 79 5.45 -4.56 -15.20
C ILE A 79 5.97 -3.38 -16.01
N THR A 80 7.23 -3.04 -15.84
CA THR A 80 7.89 -2.00 -16.64
C THR A 80 8.50 -2.61 -17.89
N HIS A 81 8.18 -2.07 -19.06
CA HIS A 81 8.83 -2.37 -20.33
C HIS A 81 10.01 -1.40 -20.52
N ASN A 82 11.21 -1.96 -20.55
CA ASN A 82 12.46 -1.23 -20.78
C ASN A 82 12.70 -1.08 -22.28
N LYS A 83 12.24 0.04 -22.84
CA LYS A 83 12.44 0.36 -24.27
C LYS A 83 13.86 0.87 -24.50
N LYS A 84 14.27 0.91 -25.78
CA LYS A 84 15.53 1.52 -26.20
C LYS A 84 15.61 2.99 -25.76
N ARG A 85 16.84 3.51 -25.58
CA ARG A 85 17.14 4.91 -25.23
C ARG A 85 16.60 5.32 -23.85
N ASN A 86 16.67 4.44 -22.87
CA ASN A 86 16.28 4.68 -21.47
C ASN A 86 14.81 5.11 -21.30
N LYS A 87 13.95 4.77 -22.26
CA LYS A 87 12.51 5.00 -22.13
C LYS A 87 11.87 3.81 -21.45
N THR A 88 11.01 4.06 -20.48
CA THR A 88 10.20 3.03 -19.82
C THR A 88 8.72 3.27 -20.08
N GLU A 89 7.94 2.21 -20.02
CA GLU A 89 6.48 2.25 -20.05
C GLU A 89 5.96 1.18 -19.09
N VAL A 90 4.95 1.49 -18.28
CA VAL A 90 4.28 0.46 -17.48
C VAL A 90 3.18 -0.18 -18.30
N ILE A 91 3.25 -1.51 -18.39
CA ILE A 91 2.20 -2.36 -18.93
C ILE A 91 1.46 -2.97 -17.75
N TYR A 92 0.14 -2.90 -17.75
CA TYR A 92 -0.66 -3.46 -16.67
C TYR A 92 -1.90 -4.20 -17.18
N GLN A 93 -2.41 -5.11 -16.36
CA GLN A 93 -3.65 -5.84 -16.56
C GLN A 93 -4.52 -5.70 -15.32
N LYS A 94 -5.78 -5.33 -15.51
CA LYS A 94 -6.80 -5.34 -14.46
C LYS A 94 -7.72 -6.54 -14.61
N ILE A 95 -7.92 -7.26 -13.52
CA ILE A 95 -8.80 -8.41 -13.42
C ILE A 95 -9.86 -8.09 -12.38
N LYS A 96 -11.13 -8.09 -12.78
CA LYS A 96 -12.25 -7.83 -11.88
C LYS A 96 -12.39 -8.97 -10.87
N ILE A 97 -12.43 -8.61 -9.58
CA ILE A 97 -12.71 -9.54 -8.49
C ILE A 97 -14.23 -9.60 -8.29
N PRO A 98 -14.86 -10.79 -8.25
CA PRO A 98 -16.30 -10.89 -8.02
C PRO A 98 -16.70 -10.26 -6.68
N ASN A 99 -17.77 -9.45 -6.66
CA ASN A 99 -18.21 -8.69 -5.48
C ASN A 99 -18.45 -9.58 -4.24
N ARG A 100 -18.93 -10.81 -4.43
CA ARG A 100 -19.09 -11.80 -3.34
C ARG A 100 -17.76 -12.12 -2.67
N ILE A 101 -16.69 -12.27 -3.45
CA ILE A 101 -15.34 -12.53 -2.93
C ILE A 101 -14.78 -11.29 -2.25
N VAL A 102 -14.97 -10.09 -2.83
CA VAL A 102 -14.60 -8.83 -2.18
C VAL A 102 -15.23 -8.71 -0.79
N LYS A 103 -16.55 -8.95 -0.70
CA LYS A 103 -17.27 -8.94 0.59
C LYS A 103 -16.71 -9.95 1.58
N LYS A 104 -16.45 -11.18 1.13
CA LYS A 104 -15.85 -12.25 1.97
C LYS A 104 -14.48 -11.83 2.50
N LEU A 105 -13.59 -11.36 1.62
CA LEU A 105 -12.25 -10.94 1.97
C LEU A 105 -12.27 -9.77 2.94
N ILE A 106 -13.02 -8.69 2.67
CA ILE A 106 -13.10 -7.54 3.58
C ILE A 106 -13.57 -7.97 4.98
N LYS A 107 -14.56 -8.86 5.09
CA LYS A 107 -15.00 -9.38 6.39
C LYS A 107 -13.85 -10.13 7.10
N PHE A 108 -13.09 -10.93 6.37
CA PHE A 108 -11.95 -11.66 6.91
C PHE A 108 -10.82 -10.71 7.36
N LEU A 109 -10.44 -9.73 6.53
CA LEU A 109 -9.38 -8.76 6.88
C LEU A 109 -9.71 -8.00 8.17
N ASN A 110 -10.99 -7.64 8.36
CA ASN A 110 -11.44 -6.98 9.58
C ASN A 110 -11.34 -7.88 10.81
N ALA A 111 -11.63 -9.18 10.67
CA ALA A 111 -11.46 -10.14 11.75
C ALA A 111 -9.98 -10.35 12.14
N GLU A 112 -9.07 -10.22 11.17
CA GLU A 112 -7.61 -10.25 11.39
C GLU A 112 -7.02 -8.88 11.81
N ASN A 113 -7.87 -7.91 12.17
CA ASN A 113 -7.48 -6.58 12.66
C ASN A 113 -6.56 -5.81 11.69
N ILE A 114 -6.76 -5.95 10.38
CA ILE A 114 -5.93 -5.29 9.35
C ILE A 114 -5.75 -3.79 9.60
N GLU A 115 -6.78 -3.11 10.10
CA GLU A 115 -6.77 -1.65 10.27
C GLU A 115 -5.86 -1.19 11.42
N THR A 116 -5.52 -2.07 12.37
CA THR A 116 -4.76 -1.72 13.59
C THR A 116 -3.40 -2.40 13.68
N LEU A 117 -2.99 -3.20 12.67
CA LEU A 117 -1.65 -3.81 12.63
C LEU A 117 -0.58 -2.73 12.63
N LYS A 118 0.43 -2.83 13.50
CA LYS A 118 1.57 -1.89 13.55
C LYS A 118 2.36 -1.91 12.24
N ASP A 119 2.94 -0.77 11.86
CA ASP A 119 3.94 -0.80 10.78
C ASP A 119 5.18 -1.58 11.22
N CYS A 120 5.88 -2.25 10.29
CA CYS A 120 7.09 -2.98 10.64
C CYS A 120 8.17 -2.09 11.30
N SER A 121 8.20 -0.78 10.98
CA SER A 121 9.12 0.16 11.61
C SER A 121 8.78 0.49 13.08
N GLU A 122 7.57 0.17 13.53
CA GLU A 122 7.10 0.33 14.91
C GLU A 122 7.29 -0.93 15.74
N ILE A 123 7.71 -2.05 15.12
CA ILE A 123 7.95 -3.32 15.78
C ILE A 123 9.42 -3.38 16.22
N GLU A 124 9.62 -3.60 17.52
CA GLU A 124 10.97 -3.70 18.09
C GLU A 124 11.74 -4.87 17.46
N ASN A 125 13.00 -4.63 17.11
CA ASN A 125 13.89 -5.62 16.49
C ASN A 125 13.33 -6.24 15.20
N TYR A 126 12.45 -5.54 14.47
CA TYR A 126 11.95 -6.04 13.19
C TYR A 126 13.09 -6.18 12.16
N PRO A 127 13.22 -7.35 11.51
CA PRO A 127 14.24 -7.58 10.49
C PRO A 127 14.13 -6.60 9.32
N LYS A 128 15.24 -5.93 8.98
CA LYS A 128 15.31 -5.02 7.83
C LYS A 128 16.01 -5.72 6.67
N GLY A 129 15.42 -5.64 5.48
CA GLY A 129 16.06 -6.08 4.25
C GLY A 129 15.99 -5.01 3.17
N PHE A 130 16.95 -5.08 2.27
CA PHE A 130 17.04 -4.23 1.08
C PHE A 130 16.62 -4.97 -0.19
N ASP A 131 16.37 -6.28 -0.09
CA ASP A 131 15.97 -7.14 -1.20
C ASP A 131 14.67 -7.89 -0.98
N GLY A 132 14.28 -8.82 -1.86
CA GLY A 132 13.09 -9.64 -1.64
C GLY A 132 11.74 -8.95 -1.84
N LYS A 133 10.71 -9.49 -1.19
CA LYS A 133 9.30 -9.11 -1.36
C LYS A 133 8.80 -8.32 -0.16
N THR A 134 8.43 -7.07 -0.42
CA THR A 134 7.68 -6.24 0.53
C THR A 134 6.20 -6.25 0.19
N TYR A 135 5.36 -6.40 1.21
CA TYR A 135 3.93 -6.13 1.12
C TYR A 135 3.63 -4.78 1.74
N ILE A 136 2.88 -3.94 1.04
CA ILE A 136 2.46 -2.63 1.50
C ILE A 136 0.95 -2.63 1.58
N PHE A 137 0.42 -2.23 2.72
CA PHE A 137 -1.00 -2.15 3.01
C PHE A 137 -1.40 -0.68 3.01
N GLU A 138 -2.34 -0.34 2.15
CA GLU A 138 -2.89 1.01 2.03
C GLU A 138 -4.39 0.94 2.29
N ILE A 139 -4.82 1.55 3.39
CA ILE A 139 -6.20 1.54 3.87
C ILE A 139 -6.74 2.96 3.84
N GLY A 140 -7.98 3.14 3.40
CA GLY A 140 -8.64 4.45 3.48
C GLY A 140 -10.15 4.37 3.48
N ASP A 141 -10.79 5.45 3.94
CA ASP A 141 -12.24 5.57 4.07
C ASP A 141 -12.80 6.85 3.41
N GLY A 142 -12.03 7.42 2.47
CA GLY A 142 -12.38 8.65 1.75
C GLY A 142 -12.09 9.93 2.54
N LYS A 143 -11.65 9.82 3.80
CA LYS A 143 -11.20 10.96 4.62
C LYS A 143 -9.80 10.75 5.17
N THR A 144 -9.53 9.53 5.59
CA THR A 144 -8.25 9.15 6.19
C THR A 144 -7.56 8.11 5.31
N ARG A 145 -6.24 8.11 5.40
CA ARG A 145 -5.37 7.16 4.71
C ARG A 145 -4.31 6.67 5.67
N ARG A 146 -4.12 5.35 5.72
CA ARG A 146 -3.08 4.69 6.49
C ARG A 146 -2.27 3.80 5.57
N VAL A 147 -0.94 3.91 5.66
CA VAL A 147 -0.01 3.07 4.92
C VAL A 147 0.95 2.42 5.90
N TYR A 148 1.11 1.11 5.79
CA TYR A 148 2.09 0.35 6.54
C TYR A 148 2.62 -0.82 5.70
N SER A 149 3.72 -1.44 6.12
CA SER A 149 4.39 -2.46 5.32
C SER A 149 5.04 -3.56 6.14
N TYR A 150 5.33 -4.68 5.47
CA TYR A 150 6.05 -5.82 6.02
C TYR A 150 7.01 -6.39 4.97
N TRP A 151 8.27 -6.48 5.35
CA TRP A 151 9.33 -7.10 4.54
C TRP A 151 9.37 -8.62 4.75
N GLU A 152 9.27 -9.38 3.66
CA GLU A 152 9.36 -10.85 3.63
C GLU A 152 8.51 -11.59 4.69
N PRO A 153 7.24 -11.19 4.94
CA PRO A 153 6.44 -11.76 6.03
C PRO A 153 6.24 -13.29 5.88
N GLU A 154 6.22 -13.82 4.67
CA GLU A 154 6.04 -15.24 4.37
C GLU A 154 7.31 -16.08 4.58
N ASN A 155 8.48 -15.45 4.68
CA ASN A 155 9.77 -16.14 4.77
C ASN A 155 10.10 -16.52 6.21
N LYS A 156 10.04 -17.82 6.55
CA LYS A 156 10.32 -18.33 7.90
C LYS A 156 11.77 -18.18 8.35
N ARG A 157 12.72 -18.01 7.41
CA ARG A 157 14.13 -17.76 7.76
C ARG A 157 14.34 -16.34 8.26
N TYR A 158 13.61 -15.39 7.69
CA TYR A 158 13.76 -13.97 8.02
C TYR A 158 12.81 -13.51 9.09
N GLN A 159 11.61 -14.10 9.18
CA GLN A 159 10.55 -13.63 10.07
C GLN A 159 10.17 -14.67 11.11
N ASN A 160 10.06 -14.23 12.37
CA ASN A 160 9.63 -15.05 13.49
C ASN A 160 8.17 -15.50 13.27
N PRO A 161 7.90 -16.81 13.06
CA PRO A 161 6.54 -17.31 12.85
C PRO A 161 5.64 -17.14 14.08
N GLU A 162 6.20 -16.97 15.28
CA GLU A 162 5.45 -16.83 16.52
C GLU A 162 5.00 -15.41 16.81
N MET A 163 5.57 -14.40 16.15
CA MET A 163 5.19 -13.00 16.28
C MET A 163 3.76 -12.79 15.78
N ILE A 164 2.90 -12.19 16.60
CA ILE A 164 1.47 -12.05 16.33
C ILE A 164 1.20 -11.22 15.06
N GLU A 165 1.98 -10.15 14.83
CA GLU A 165 1.89 -9.33 13.63
C GLU A 165 2.19 -10.16 12.36
N ILE A 166 3.22 -11.00 12.40
CA ILE A 166 3.58 -11.89 11.28
C ILE A 166 2.50 -12.95 11.06
N LYS A 167 1.91 -13.52 12.11
CA LYS A 167 0.78 -14.46 11.99
C LYS A 167 -0.41 -13.81 11.30
N ASN A 168 -0.83 -12.62 11.73
CA ASN A 168 -1.97 -11.91 11.16
C ASN A 168 -1.72 -11.54 9.69
N VAL A 169 -0.53 -11.02 9.37
CA VAL A 169 -0.15 -10.72 7.98
C VAL A 169 -0.18 -11.98 7.11
N ARG A 170 0.39 -13.10 7.59
CA ARG A 170 0.33 -14.38 6.87
C ARG A 170 -1.09 -14.88 6.66
N ASN A 171 -1.97 -14.75 7.66
CA ASN A 171 -3.38 -15.12 7.53
C ASN A 171 -4.08 -14.30 6.45
N ILE A 172 -3.87 -12.97 6.45
CA ILE A 172 -4.39 -12.06 5.42
C ILE A 172 -3.91 -12.47 4.03
N LEU A 173 -2.60 -12.67 3.86
CA LEU A 173 -2.01 -13.04 2.57
C LEU A 173 -2.49 -14.42 2.10
N ASN A 174 -2.61 -15.38 3.01
CA ASN A 174 -3.12 -16.72 2.70
C ASN A 174 -4.60 -16.68 2.29
N ALA A 175 -5.44 -15.89 2.95
CA ALA A 175 -6.84 -15.74 2.59
C ALA A 175 -7.00 -15.15 1.19
N ILE A 176 -6.19 -14.13 0.84
CA ILE A 176 -6.17 -13.58 -0.52
C ILE A 176 -5.69 -14.64 -1.52
N ASN A 177 -4.59 -15.35 -1.23
CA ASN A 177 -4.01 -16.35 -2.13
C ASN A 177 -4.91 -17.57 -2.35
N THR A 178 -5.73 -17.91 -1.36
CA THR A 178 -6.73 -18.99 -1.47
C THR A 178 -7.82 -18.65 -2.48
N GLU A 179 -8.22 -17.38 -2.57
CA GLU A 179 -9.18 -16.91 -3.58
C GLU A 179 -8.52 -16.68 -4.94
N PHE A 180 -7.30 -16.14 -4.94
CA PHE A 180 -6.54 -15.79 -6.12
C PHE A 180 -5.09 -16.19 -5.93
N ASN A 181 -4.62 -17.25 -6.59
CA ASN A 181 -3.19 -17.56 -6.58
C ASN A 181 -2.43 -16.41 -7.27
N LEU A 182 -1.97 -15.42 -6.48
CA LEU A 182 -1.51 -14.14 -6.98
C LEU A 182 -0.31 -14.32 -7.90
N TRP A 183 0.62 -15.19 -7.50
CA TRP A 183 1.80 -15.50 -8.30
C TRP A 183 1.43 -16.12 -9.64
N LYS A 184 0.47 -17.05 -9.67
CA LYS A 184 -0.01 -17.63 -10.93
C LYS A 184 -0.59 -16.55 -11.86
N TYR A 185 -1.45 -15.67 -11.35
CA TYR A 185 -2.02 -14.59 -12.16
C TYR A 185 -0.95 -13.65 -12.73
N PHE A 186 0.06 -13.32 -11.93
CA PHE A 186 1.18 -12.51 -12.40
C PHE A 186 2.04 -13.25 -13.45
N LYS A 187 2.33 -14.53 -13.21
CA LYS A 187 3.08 -15.37 -14.14
C LYS A 187 2.37 -15.46 -15.49
N ASP A 188 1.06 -15.74 -15.49
CA ASP A 188 0.23 -15.84 -16.69
C ASP A 188 0.13 -14.48 -17.43
N PHE A 189 0.16 -13.36 -16.72
CA PHE A 189 0.28 -12.02 -17.31
C PHE A 189 1.63 -11.83 -18.02
N ARG A 190 2.72 -12.12 -17.31
CA ARG A 190 4.11 -12.00 -17.81
C ARG A 190 4.36 -12.90 -19.03
N GLU A 191 3.80 -14.11 -19.03
CA GLU A 191 3.93 -15.07 -20.13
C GLU A 191 3.17 -14.66 -21.40
N ARG A 192 2.26 -13.69 -21.34
CA ARG A 192 1.58 -13.13 -22.52
C ARG A 192 2.20 -11.86 -23.08
N LEU A 193 3.20 -11.29 -22.41
CA LEU A 193 3.91 -10.11 -22.92
C LEU A 193 4.59 -10.41 -24.27
N PRO A 194 4.72 -9.45 -25.19
CA PRO A 194 5.51 -9.64 -26.40
C PRO A 194 7.00 -9.76 -26.09
N LYS A 195 7.81 -10.13 -27.09
CA LYS A 195 9.28 -10.12 -26.96
C LYS A 195 9.77 -8.73 -26.56
N GLY A 196 10.74 -8.65 -25.65
CA GLY A 196 11.21 -7.37 -25.12
C GLY A 196 12.02 -7.50 -23.82
N SER A 197 12.44 -6.36 -23.28
CA SER A 197 13.12 -6.26 -21.99
C SER A 197 12.15 -5.68 -20.97
N TYR A 198 12.02 -6.31 -19.81
CA TYR A 198 11.05 -5.95 -18.80
C TYR A 198 11.67 -5.96 -17.41
N SER A 199 11.10 -5.20 -16.48
CA SER A 199 11.49 -5.21 -15.07
C SER A 199 10.28 -5.14 -14.15
N TYR A 200 10.36 -5.86 -13.03
CA TYR A 200 9.37 -5.83 -11.96
C TYR A 200 10.04 -6.12 -10.62
N GLY A 201 9.70 -5.34 -9.58
CA GLY A 201 10.53 -5.31 -8.37
C GLY A 201 12.00 -5.05 -8.74
N MET A 202 12.89 -5.93 -8.29
CA MET A 202 14.32 -5.89 -8.65
C MET A 202 14.73 -6.96 -9.66
N ILE A 203 13.78 -7.50 -10.41
CA ILE A 203 14.03 -8.53 -11.42
C ILE A 203 14.01 -7.88 -12.80
N ASN A 204 15.09 -8.11 -13.56
CA ASN A 204 15.14 -7.84 -14.99
C ASN A 204 14.84 -9.15 -15.75
N MET A 205 14.02 -9.05 -16.79
CA MET A 205 13.58 -10.18 -17.60
C MET A 205 13.71 -9.84 -19.09
N ILE A 206 14.40 -10.68 -19.85
CA ILE A 206 14.41 -10.62 -21.31
C ILE A 206 13.47 -11.71 -21.82
N LYS A 207 12.51 -11.31 -22.66
CA LYS A 207 11.58 -12.23 -23.32
C LYS A 207 11.96 -12.39 -24.78
N THR A 208 12.35 -13.61 -25.14
CA THR A 208 12.87 -13.99 -26.46
C THR A 208 11.83 -14.63 -27.37
#